data_AF-A0A0Q9JUS2-F1
#
_entry.id   AF-A0A0Q9JUS2-F1
#
_cell.length_a   1.000
_cell.length_b   1.000
_cell.length_c   1.000
_cell.angle_alpha   90.00
_cell.angle_beta   90.00
_cell.angle_gamma   90.00
#
_symmetry.space_group_name_H-M   'P 1'
#
loop_
_entity.id
_entity.type
_entity.pdbx_description
1 polymer ?
#
loop_
_entity_poly.entity_id
_entity_poly.type
_entity_poly.pdbx_seq_one_letter_code
_entity_poly.pdbx_strand_id
1 'polypeptide(L)'
;MLRDRKAILVFLLPTLVVYLFTVMAPILWSIYYSFFSWDGVAPMKYIGLDNYVRMLTRDKTFWKAFENNMVYVVIIVFMQVCLGLLVAMLLTNIRKGRELFKTLYFTPAIITSVAISQLFQNVFSFEPIGLLNYVLQKIGLEAWNRPWLADLKLALVAVSVPEGWRFIGLYMIILYTALISIPSDIEEAARIDGASKWSLFFRIKFPMIKPVLMVSIIMATTGALKGFDIPFLLTNGGPGRVTELLPTYMYKTAFSSLDYGYGSAMAVFIVIESLIAVAFIRKMMDEKS
;
A
#
# COMPACT_ATOMS: atom_id res chain seq x y z
N MET A 1 -25.45 23.43 18.99
CA MET A 1 -25.49 21.95 18.99
C MET A 1 -24.19 21.27 19.49
N LEU A 2 -23.00 21.88 19.35
CA LEU A 2 -21.71 21.28 19.78
C LEU A 2 -21.10 21.83 21.09
N ARG A 3 -21.93 22.26 22.06
CA ARG A 3 -21.43 22.86 23.33
C ARG A 3 -21.74 22.04 24.58
N ASP A 4 -22.57 21.00 24.45
CA ASP A 4 -22.92 20.12 25.57
C ASP A 4 -21.94 18.94 25.65
N ARG A 5 -21.03 19.00 26.64
CA ARG A 5 -20.04 17.94 26.89
C ARG A 5 -20.70 16.58 27.16
N LYS A 6 -21.91 16.55 27.72
CA LYS A 6 -22.63 15.29 27.98
C LYS A 6 -23.13 14.68 26.67
N ALA A 7 -23.69 15.48 25.78
CA ALA A 7 -24.10 15.01 24.46
C ALA A 7 -22.90 14.49 23.66
N ILE A 8 -21.78 15.23 23.65
CA ILE A 8 -20.53 14.79 23.00
C ILE A 8 -20.07 13.45 23.58
N LEU A 9 -20.11 13.27 24.90
CA LEU A 9 -19.69 12.03 25.54
C LEU A 9 -20.62 10.86 25.18
N VAL A 10 -21.93 11.04 25.22
CA VAL A 10 -22.92 10.00 24.89
C VAL A 10 -22.78 9.55 23.43
N PHE A 11 -22.50 10.46 22.50
CA PHE A 11 -22.30 10.11 21.09
C PHE A 11 -20.92 9.51 20.79
N LEU A 12 -19.87 9.91 21.50
CA LEU A 12 -18.50 9.38 21.28
C LEU A 12 -18.21 8.08 22.02
N LEU A 13 -18.81 7.87 23.19
CA LEU A 13 -18.45 6.76 24.08
C LEU A 13 -18.67 5.39 23.44
N PRO A 14 -19.78 5.09 22.72
CA PRO A 14 -19.94 3.80 22.06
C PRO A 14 -18.84 3.52 21.03
N THR A 15 -18.52 4.51 20.18
CA THR A 15 -17.47 4.38 19.17
C THR A 15 -16.08 4.25 19.80
N LEU A 16 -15.80 5.01 20.86
CA LEU A 16 -14.54 4.94 21.58
C LEU A 16 -14.35 3.59 22.25
N VAL A 17 -15.40 3.05 22.90
CA VAL A 17 -15.37 1.72 23.51
C VAL A 17 -15.07 0.67 22.45
N VAL A 18 -15.79 0.66 21.33
CA VAL A 18 -15.53 -0.30 20.24
C VAL A 18 -14.09 -0.17 19.74
N TYR A 19 -13.58 1.04 19.52
CA TYR A 19 -12.19 1.26 19.09
C TYR A 19 -11.16 0.74 20.11
N LEU A 20 -11.35 1.03 21.39
CA LEU A 20 -10.44 0.59 22.46
C LEU A 20 -10.37 -0.93 22.53
N PHE A 21 -11.51 -1.62 22.44
CA PHE A 21 -11.55 -3.08 22.53
C PHE A 21 -11.14 -3.79 21.23
N THR A 22 -11.44 -3.23 20.06
CA THR A 22 -11.18 -3.91 18.77
C THR A 22 -9.83 -3.57 18.15
N VAL A 23 -9.24 -2.43 18.50
CA VAL A 23 -7.97 -1.95 17.92
C VAL A 23 -6.88 -1.83 18.99
N MET A 24 -7.13 -1.07 20.07
CA MET A 24 -6.07 -0.81 21.06
C MET A 24 -5.73 -2.05 21.90
N ALA A 25 -6.74 -2.80 22.37
CA ALA A 25 -6.50 -4.00 23.18
C ALA A 25 -5.68 -5.08 22.43
N PRO A 26 -5.98 -5.47 21.18
CA PRO A 26 -5.14 -6.41 20.44
C PRO A 26 -3.70 -5.93 20.24
N ILE A 27 -3.48 -4.64 19.99
CA ILE A 27 -2.13 -4.07 19.86
C ILE A 27 -1.36 -4.23 21.18
N LEU A 28 -1.99 -3.91 22.31
CA LEU A 28 -1.37 -4.07 23.62
C LEU A 28 -1.08 -5.55 23.94
N TRP A 29 -1.95 -6.47 23.55
CA TRP A 29 -1.69 -7.91 23.68
C TRP A 29 -0.55 -8.38 22.79
N SER A 30 -0.47 -7.93 21.53
CA SER A 30 0.69 -8.25 20.68
C SER A 30 1.99 -7.70 21.27
N ILE A 31 1.97 -6.48 21.83
CA ILE A 31 3.11 -5.94 22.56
C ILE A 31 3.43 -6.80 23.78
N TYR A 32 2.44 -7.28 24.52
CA TYR A 32 2.70 -8.14 25.67
C TYR A 32 3.29 -9.50 25.24
N TYR A 33 2.67 -10.19 24.27
CA TYR A 33 3.10 -11.50 23.78
C TYR A 33 4.47 -11.48 23.11
N SER A 34 4.90 -10.36 22.54
CA SER A 34 6.23 -10.25 21.93
C SER A 34 7.38 -10.46 22.93
N PHE A 35 7.14 -10.32 24.23
CA PHE A 35 8.13 -10.59 25.28
C PHE A 35 8.14 -12.05 25.78
N PHE A 36 7.31 -12.91 25.21
CA PHE A 36 7.15 -14.30 25.61
C PHE A 36 7.50 -15.26 24.46
N SER A 37 7.98 -16.44 24.82
CA SER A 37 7.97 -17.61 23.95
C SER A 37 6.64 -18.31 24.17
N TRP A 38 5.81 -18.35 23.14
CA TRP A 38 4.47 -18.90 23.22
C TRP A 38 4.00 -19.43 21.87
N ASP A 39 3.42 -20.63 21.90
CA ASP A 39 2.88 -21.36 20.75
C ASP A 39 1.34 -21.35 20.66
N GLY A 40 0.68 -20.59 21.54
CA GLY A 40 -0.77 -20.52 21.61
C GLY A 40 -1.42 -21.57 22.52
N VAL A 41 -0.67 -22.59 22.95
CA VAL A 41 -1.21 -23.75 23.69
C VAL A 41 -0.47 -23.96 25.01
N ALA A 42 0.85 -24.03 24.97
CA ALA A 42 1.68 -24.20 26.15
C ALA A 42 1.65 -22.95 27.05
N PRO A 43 2.01 -23.09 28.34
CA PRO A 43 2.19 -21.95 29.22
C PRO A 43 3.21 -20.95 28.66
N MET A 44 2.88 -19.66 28.68
CA MET A 44 3.77 -18.60 28.19
C MET A 44 5.05 -18.54 29.03
N LYS A 45 6.22 -18.53 28.38
CA LYS A 45 7.51 -18.34 29.04
C LYS A 45 8.04 -16.94 28.76
N TYR A 46 8.25 -16.12 29.79
CA TYR A 46 8.85 -14.80 29.63
C TYR A 46 10.31 -14.92 29.18
N ILE A 47 10.65 -14.26 28.08
CA ILE A 47 12.00 -14.27 27.48
C ILE A 47 12.56 -12.85 27.30
N GLY A 48 11.87 -11.83 27.82
CA GLY A 48 12.27 -10.44 27.67
C GLY A 48 12.33 -10.03 26.19
N LEU A 49 13.46 -9.47 25.76
CA LEU A 49 13.64 -8.97 24.39
C LEU A 49 14.20 -10.00 23.39
N ASP A 50 14.32 -11.28 23.75
CA ASP A 50 15.01 -12.27 22.91
C ASP A 50 14.36 -12.43 21.51
N ASN A 51 13.03 -12.32 21.40
CA ASN A 51 12.35 -12.29 20.10
C ASN A 51 12.84 -11.14 19.20
N TYR A 52 13.04 -9.95 19.76
CA TYR A 52 13.55 -8.80 19.03
C TYR A 52 15.03 -8.96 18.67
N VAL A 53 15.85 -9.52 19.57
CA VAL A 53 17.26 -9.84 19.29
C VAL A 53 17.35 -10.86 18.16
N ARG A 54 16.56 -11.94 18.21
CA ARG A 54 16.45 -12.94 17.15
C ARG A 54 16.10 -12.29 15.82
N MET A 55 15.07 -11.45 15.80
CA MET A 55 14.60 -10.74 14.61
C MET A 55 15.70 -9.90 13.96
N LEU A 56 16.37 -9.06 14.76
CA LEU A 56 17.32 -8.08 14.23
C LEU A 56 18.69 -8.67 13.92
N THR A 57 19.12 -9.73 14.61
CA THR A 57 20.51 -10.23 14.53
C THR A 57 20.66 -11.61 13.90
N ARG A 58 19.66 -12.50 14.04
CA ARG A 58 19.78 -13.92 13.67
C ARG A 58 18.94 -14.30 12.46
N ASP A 59 17.81 -13.61 12.25
CA ASP A 59 16.85 -13.98 11.21
C ASP A 59 17.11 -13.29 9.86
N LYS A 60 17.82 -14.01 8.99
CA LYS A 60 18.05 -13.57 7.59
C LYS A 60 16.76 -13.49 6.77
N THR A 61 15.73 -14.25 7.15
CA THR A 61 14.44 -14.27 6.45
C THR A 61 13.70 -12.97 6.68
N PHE A 62 13.70 -12.49 7.92
CA PHE A 62 13.13 -11.21 8.31
C PHE A 62 13.71 -10.08 7.46
N TRP A 63 15.04 -9.97 7.37
CA TRP A 63 15.69 -8.92 6.58
C TRP A 63 15.39 -9.01 5.09
N LYS A 64 15.38 -10.23 4.52
CA LYS A 64 14.96 -10.42 3.13
C LYS A 64 13.51 -9.98 2.91
N ALA A 65 12.62 -10.32 3.83
CA ALA A 65 11.21 -9.94 3.76
C ALA A 65 11.01 -8.42 3.93
N PHE A 66 11.82 -7.77 4.77
CA PHE A 66 11.87 -6.32 4.92
C PHE A 66 12.35 -5.62 3.65
N GLU A 67 13.44 -6.08 3.05
CA GLU A 67 13.96 -5.53 1.78
C GLU A 67 12.92 -5.65 0.65
N ASN A 68 12.31 -6.82 0.51
CA ASN A 68 11.22 -7.03 -0.45
C ASN A 68 10.03 -6.11 -0.15
N ASN A 69 9.67 -5.91 1.13
CA ASN A 69 8.59 -5.02 1.53
C ASN A 69 8.89 -3.56 1.16
N MET A 70 10.13 -3.10 1.31
CA MET A 70 10.54 -1.75 0.89
C MET A 70 10.46 -1.57 -0.63
N VAL A 71 10.94 -2.55 -1.40
CA VAL A 71 10.80 -2.53 -2.87
C VAL A 71 9.34 -2.55 -3.28
N TYR A 72 8.52 -3.39 -2.64
CA TYR A 72 7.07 -3.44 -2.84
C TYR A 72 6.42 -2.08 -2.58
N VAL A 73 6.70 -1.45 -1.44
CA VAL A 73 6.18 -0.12 -1.09
C VAL A 73 6.53 0.92 -2.15
N VAL A 74 7.77 0.95 -2.63
CA VAL A 74 8.19 1.89 -3.68
C VAL A 74 7.41 1.67 -4.97
N ILE A 75 7.26 0.42 -5.42
CA ILE A 75 6.50 0.08 -6.63
C ILE A 75 5.03 0.50 -6.46
N ILE A 76 4.42 0.17 -5.34
CA ILE A 76 3.01 0.48 -5.07
C ILE A 76 2.77 1.98 -5.03
N VAL A 77 3.56 2.73 -4.26
CA VAL A 77 3.43 4.20 -4.17
C VAL A 77 3.63 4.83 -5.55
N PHE A 78 4.63 4.40 -6.30
CA PHE A 78 4.87 4.90 -7.66
C PHE A 78 3.68 4.61 -8.58
N MET A 79 3.19 3.37 -8.63
CA MET A 79 2.05 3.02 -9.48
C MET A 79 0.79 3.78 -9.08
N GLN A 80 0.45 3.77 -7.80
CA GLN A 80 -0.80 4.35 -7.31
C GLN A 80 -0.81 5.87 -7.40
N VAL A 81 0.25 6.54 -6.95
CA VAL A 81 0.30 8.01 -6.88
C VAL A 81 0.73 8.62 -8.21
N CYS A 82 1.82 8.14 -8.83
CA CYS A 82 2.31 8.75 -10.07
C CYS A 82 1.38 8.47 -11.24
N LEU A 83 0.91 7.22 -11.43
CA LEU A 83 -0.06 6.93 -12.48
C LEU A 83 -1.43 7.53 -12.15
N GLY A 84 -1.82 7.55 -10.87
CA GLY A 84 -3.03 8.25 -10.42
C GLY A 84 -3.01 9.73 -10.79
N LEU A 85 -1.90 10.43 -10.52
CA LEU A 85 -1.70 11.82 -10.89
C LEU A 85 -1.72 12.01 -12.42
N LEU A 86 -1.05 11.13 -13.16
CA LEU A 86 -1.03 11.16 -14.62
C LEU A 86 -2.44 11.08 -15.20
N VAL A 87 -3.22 10.09 -14.76
CA VAL A 87 -4.61 9.91 -15.21
C VAL A 87 -5.47 11.08 -14.75
N ALA A 88 -5.28 11.59 -13.53
CA ALA A 88 -6.00 12.76 -13.02
C ALA A 88 -5.76 13.99 -13.91
N MET A 89 -4.51 14.26 -14.29
CA MET A 89 -4.18 15.36 -15.21
C MET A 89 -4.86 15.21 -16.57
N LEU A 90 -4.84 14.01 -17.15
CA LEU A 90 -5.53 13.74 -18.42
C LEU A 90 -7.03 13.97 -18.28
N LEU A 91 -7.63 13.51 -17.18
CA LEU A 91 -9.05 13.64 -16.90
C LEU A 91 -9.48 15.11 -16.71
N THR A 92 -8.59 16.02 -16.29
CA THR A 92 -8.93 17.47 -16.20
C THR A 92 -9.25 18.09 -17.55
N ASN A 93 -8.76 17.50 -18.65
CA ASN A 93 -8.99 17.99 -20.00
C ASN A 93 -10.20 17.32 -20.68
N ILE A 94 -10.80 16.29 -20.07
CA ILE A 94 -11.93 15.55 -20.63
C ILE A 94 -13.24 16.24 -20.25
N ARG A 95 -13.95 16.79 -21.24
CA ARG A 95 -15.24 17.50 -21.04
C ARG A 95 -16.47 16.59 -21.06
N LYS A 96 -16.44 15.48 -21.80
CA LYS A 96 -17.57 14.54 -21.95
C LYS A 96 -17.13 13.13 -21.55
N GLY A 97 -18.02 12.37 -20.89
CA GLY A 97 -17.73 10.99 -20.46
C GLY A 97 -16.81 10.87 -19.23
N ARG A 98 -16.44 11.99 -18.60
CA ARG A 98 -15.55 12.03 -17.42
C ARG A 98 -16.01 11.12 -16.28
N GLU A 99 -17.30 11.13 -15.95
CA GLU A 99 -17.81 10.29 -14.85
C GLU A 99 -17.73 8.80 -15.18
N LEU A 100 -17.92 8.41 -16.44
CA LEU A 100 -17.72 7.02 -16.86
C LEU A 100 -16.26 6.60 -16.70
N PHE A 101 -15.31 7.45 -17.09
CA PHE A 101 -13.89 7.17 -16.86
C PHE A 101 -13.57 7.01 -15.37
N LYS A 102 -14.09 7.89 -14.51
CA LYS A 102 -13.87 7.75 -13.06
C LYS A 102 -14.42 6.43 -12.54
N THR A 103 -15.64 6.07 -12.93
CA THR A 103 -16.24 4.79 -12.53
C THR A 103 -15.37 3.63 -12.97
N LEU A 104 -15.00 3.55 -14.25
CA LEU A 104 -14.19 2.45 -14.80
C LEU A 104 -12.83 2.30 -14.09
N TYR A 105 -12.15 3.42 -13.80
CA TYR A 105 -10.86 3.39 -13.09
C TYR A 105 -11.00 3.08 -11.61
N PHE A 106 -12.13 3.41 -10.98
CA PHE A 106 -12.38 3.13 -9.57
C PHE A 106 -12.92 1.71 -9.32
N THR A 107 -13.58 1.10 -10.31
CA THR A 107 -14.13 -0.27 -10.21
C THR A 107 -13.14 -1.30 -9.66
N PRO A 108 -11.85 -1.33 -10.05
CA PRO A 108 -10.89 -2.28 -9.46
C PRO A 108 -10.79 -2.21 -7.93
N ALA A 109 -10.93 -1.02 -7.34
CA ALA A 109 -10.78 -0.82 -5.89
C ALA A 109 -11.90 -1.47 -5.06
N ILE A 110 -13.04 -1.79 -5.69
CA ILE A 110 -14.17 -2.46 -5.03
C ILE A 110 -14.18 -3.99 -5.26
N ILE A 111 -13.32 -4.50 -6.14
CA ILE A 111 -13.18 -5.95 -6.36
C ILE A 111 -12.37 -6.55 -5.21
N THR A 112 -12.79 -7.74 -4.73
CA THR A 112 -12.09 -8.45 -3.66
C THR A 112 -10.64 -8.79 -4.06
N SER A 113 -9.73 -8.77 -3.10
CA SER A 113 -8.32 -9.13 -3.32
C SER A 113 -8.19 -10.55 -3.89
N VAL A 114 -9.02 -11.49 -3.43
CA VAL A 114 -9.07 -12.88 -3.95
C VAL A 114 -9.41 -12.93 -5.43
N ALA A 115 -10.45 -12.22 -5.88
CA ALA A 115 -10.83 -12.22 -7.29
C ALA A 115 -9.75 -11.56 -8.17
N ILE A 116 -9.11 -10.48 -7.69
CA ILE A 116 -7.98 -9.85 -8.39
C ILE A 116 -6.80 -10.81 -8.47
N SER A 117 -6.46 -11.51 -7.39
CA SER A 117 -5.40 -12.51 -7.40
C SER A 117 -5.68 -13.62 -8.41
N GLN A 118 -6.90 -14.16 -8.45
CA GLN A 118 -7.26 -15.18 -9.44
C GLN A 118 -7.17 -14.67 -10.88
N LEU A 119 -7.63 -13.44 -11.12
CA LEU A 119 -7.52 -12.79 -12.42
C LEU A 119 -6.05 -12.69 -12.84
N PHE A 120 -5.18 -12.20 -11.97
CA PHE A 120 -3.77 -12.01 -12.30
C PHE A 120 -2.96 -13.30 -12.32
N GLN A 121 -3.36 -14.35 -11.59
CA GLN A 121 -2.82 -15.70 -11.79
C GLN A 121 -3.04 -16.15 -13.23
N ASN A 122 -4.24 -15.95 -13.79
CA ASN A 122 -4.54 -16.27 -15.19
C ASN A 122 -3.79 -15.36 -16.17
N VAL A 123 -3.65 -14.07 -15.87
CA VAL A 123 -2.88 -13.12 -16.72
C VAL A 123 -1.40 -13.51 -16.79
N PHE A 124 -0.82 -13.91 -15.66
CA PHE A 124 0.59 -14.26 -15.53
C PHE A 124 0.91 -15.74 -15.77
N SER A 125 -0.10 -16.56 -16.04
CA SER A 125 0.07 -17.99 -16.26
C SER A 125 1.05 -18.27 -17.40
N PHE A 126 1.91 -19.25 -17.18
CA PHE A 126 2.82 -19.74 -18.23
C PHE A 126 2.19 -20.91 -18.99
N GLU A 127 1.58 -21.85 -18.25
CA GLU A 127 0.89 -23.03 -18.80
C GLU A 127 -0.42 -23.28 -18.03
N PRO A 128 -1.61 -23.17 -18.68
CA PRO A 128 -1.82 -22.69 -20.05
C PRO A 128 -1.37 -21.23 -20.22
N ILE A 129 -1.06 -20.82 -21.45
CA ILE A 129 -0.53 -19.49 -21.70
C ILE A 129 -1.50 -18.39 -21.25
N GLY A 130 -1.02 -17.56 -20.32
CA GLY A 130 -1.77 -16.43 -19.79
C GLY A 130 -1.83 -15.26 -20.76
N LEU A 131 -2.73 -14.31 -20.48
CA LEU A 131 -2.98 -13.16 -21.34
C LEU A 131 -1.72 -12.35 -21.64
N LEU A 132 -0.85 -12.12 -20.64
CA LEU A 132 0.35 -11.32 -20.82
C LEU A 132 1.32 -12.00 -21.80
N ASN A 133 1.61 -13.28 -21.59
CA ASN A 133 2.50 -14.05 -22.44
C ASN A 133 1.93 -14.22 -23.85
N TYR A 134 0.61 -14.43 -23.98
CA TYR A 134 -0.06 -14.49 -25.28
C TYR A 134 0.09 -13.19 -26.08
N VAL A 135 -0.13 -12.03 -25.44
CA VAL A 135 0.04 -10.72 -26.09
C VAL A 135 1.50 -10.50 -26.49
N LEU A 136 2.46 -10.84 -25.62
CA LEU A 136 3.90 -10.74 -25.93
C LEU A 136 4.28 -11.56 -27.16
N GLN A 137 3.76 -12.78 -27.29
CA GLN A 137 3.99 -13.59 -28.48
C GLN A 137 3.40 -12.93 -29.73
N LYS A 138 2.16 -12.42 -29.64
CA LYS A 138 1.48 -11.80 -30.79
C LYS A 138 2.16 -10.54 -31.32
N ILE A 139 2.82 -9.77 -30.46
CA ILE A 139 3.54 -8.54 -30.85
C ILE A 139 5.03 -8.78 -31.16
N GLY A 140 5.46 -10.05 -31.24
CA GLY A 140 6.83 -10.42 -31.59
C GLY A 140 7.86 -10.27 -30.45
N LEU A 141 7.40 -10.14 -29.20
CA LEU A 141 8.24 -10.06 -27.99
C LEU A 141 8.37 -11.41 -27.27
N GLU A 142 8.44 -12.51 -28.03
CA GLU A 142 8.52 -13.88 -27.50
C GLU A 142 9.68 -14.09 -26.53
N ALA A 143 10.81 -13.39 -26.73
CA ALA A 143 11.98 -13.43 -25.86
C ALA A 143 11.68 -12.95 -24.41
N TRP A 144 10.56 -12.26 -24.19
CA TRP A 144 10.11 -11.82 -22.87
C TRP A 144 9.17 -12.79 -22.18
N ASN A 145 8.69 -13.82 -22.89
CA ASN A 145 7.81 -14.85 -22.34
C ASN A 145 8.51 -15.57 -21.19
N ARG A 146 7.84 -15.62 -20.03
CA ARG A 146 8.40 -16.18 -18.80
C ARG A 146 7.29 -16.54 -17.81
N PRO A 147 7.57 -17.44 -16.86
CA PRO A 147 6.69 -17.66 -15.74
C PRO A 147 6.82 -16.52 -14.72
N TRP A 148 6.09 -15.42 -14.93
CA TRP A 148 6.23 -14.16 -14.17
C TRP A 148 6.23 -14.35 -12.65
N LEU A 149 5.34 -15.18 -12.12
CA LEU A 149 5.23 -15.45 -10.68
C LEU A 149 6.31 -16.40 -10.14
N ALA A 150 7.03 -17.12 -11.01
CA ALA A 150 8.14 -18.01 -10.67
C ALA A 150 9.52 -17.48 -11.09
N ASP A 151 9.59 -16.28 -11.67
CA ASP A 151 10.85 -15.64 -12.05
C ASP A 151 11.51 -15.01 -10.81
N LEU A 152 12.72 -15.46 -10.46
CA LEU A 152 13.43 -14.99 -9.26
C LEU A 152 13.76 -13.49 -9.26
N LYS A 153 13.77 -12.83 -10.42
CA LYS A 153 14.10 -11.40 -10.58
C LYS A 153 12.86 -10.53 -10.66
N LEU A 154 11.81 -11.00 -11.34
CA LEU A 154 10.62 -10.20 -11.66
C LEU A 154 9.36 -10.58 -10.87
N ALA A 155 9.36 -11.68 -10.12
CA ALA A 155 8.17 -12.10 -9.38
C ALA A 155 7.67 -11.03 -8.40
N LEU A 156 8.57 -10.29 -7.74
CA LEU A 156 8.14 -9.22 -6.82
C LEU A 156 7.43 -8.09 -7.57
N VAL A 157 7.91 -7.71 -8.76
CA VAL A 157 7.25 -6.72 -9.60
C VAL A 157 5.90 -7.25 -10.08
N ALA A 158 5.85 -8.49 -10.56
CA ALA A 158 4.61 -9.13 -11.01
C ALA A 158 3.55 -9.21 -9.89
N VAL A 159 3.97 -9.50 -8.65
CA VAL A 159 3.11 -9.52 -7.47
C VAL A 159 2.66 -8.11 -7.03
N SER A 160 3.46 -7.08 -7.30
CA SER A 160 3.14 -5.69 -6.95
C SER A 160 2.12 -5.06 -7.91
N VAL A 161 2.17 -5.42 -9.19
CA VAL A 161 1.34 -4.83 -10.25
C VAL A 161 -0.17 -4.87 -9.95
N PRO A 162 -0.77 -5.99 -9.51
CA PRO A 162 -2.21 -6.07 -9.26
C PRO A 162 -2.68 -5.13 -8.15
N GLU A 163 -1.92 -5.06 -7.05
CA GLU A 163 -2.22 -4.14 -5.95
C GLU A 163 -1.99 -2.68 -6.35
N GLY A 164 -0.93 -2.41 -7.11
CA GLY A 164 -0.64 -1.10 -7.67
C GLY A 164 -1.78 -0.61 -8.54
N TRP A 165 -2.22 -1.44 -9.49
CA TRP A 165 -3.33 -1.19 -10.41
C TRP A 165 -4.67 -0.97 -9.69
N ARG A 166 -4.97 -1.82 -8.70
CA ARG A 166 -6.24 -1.82 -7.95
C ARG A 166 -6.64 -0.45 -7.43
N PHE A 167 -5.68 0.33 -6.92
CA PHE A 167 -5.95 1.61 -6.29
C PHE A 167 -5.59 2.84 -7.12
N ILE A 168 -5.10 2.69 -8.36
CA ILE A 168 -4.84 3.85 -9.26
C ILE A 168 -6.06 4.76 -9.33
N GLY A 169 -7.26 4.20 -9.48
CA GLY A 169 -8.50 4.97 -9.57
C GLY A 169 -8.83 5.78 -8.32
N LEU A 170 -8.56 5.24 -7.13
CA LEU A 170 -8.78 5.94 -5.86
C LEU A 170 -7.91 7.20 -5.78
N TYR A 171 -6.60 7.05 -5.98
CA TYR A 171 -5.66 8.18 -5.92
C TYR A 171 -5.87 9.15 -7.08
N MET A 172 -6.23 8.65 -8.26
CA MET A 172 -6.67 9.48 -9.38
C MET A 172 -7.81 10.39 -8.95
N ILE A 173 -8.88 9.89 -8.33
CA ILE A 173 -10.04 10.71 -7.93
C ILE A 173 -9.64 11.76 -6.89
N ILE A 174 -8.82 11.38 -5.90
CA ILE A 174 -8.34 12.28 -4.84
C ILE A 174 -7.56 13.44 -5.46
N LEU A 175 -6.56 13.13 -6.28
CA LEU A 175 -5.69 14.12 -6.92
C LEU A 175 -6.44 14.94 -7.98
N TYR A 176 -7.36 14.31 -8.69
CA TYR A 176 -8.24 14.96 -9.64
C TYR A 176 -9.10 16.03 -8.97
N THR A 177 -9.69 15.71 -7.82
CA THR A 177 -10.52 16.64 -7.04
C THR A 177 -9.70 17.84 -6.57
N ALA A 178 -8.45 17.60 -6.15
CA ALA A 178 -7.53 18.67 -5.77
C ALA A 178 -7.13 19.56 -6.95
N LEU A 179 -6.94 18.98 -8.15
CA LEU A 179 -6.62 19.75 -9.34
C LEU A 179 -7.77 20.66 -9.78
N ILE A 180 -9.01 20.21 -9.70
CA ILE A 180 -10.18 21.01 -10.11
C ILE A 180 -10.64 22.00 -9.03
N SER A 181 -10.18 21.87 -7.78
CA SER A 181 -10.47 22.83 -6.73
C SER A 181 -9.63 24.11 -6.85
N ILE A 182 -8.63 24.13 -7.73
CA ILE A 182 -7.84 25.32 -8.02
C ILE A 182 -8.74 26.35 -8.72
N PRO A 183 -8.87 27.58 -8.18
CA PRO A 183 -9.67 28.63 -8.80
C PRO A 183 -9.25 28.90 -10.26
N SER A 184 -10.22 29.02 -11.16
CA SER A 184 -9.99 29.34 -12.58
C SER A 184 -9.21 30.63 -12.76
N ASP A 185 -9.46 31.62 -11.91
CA ASP A 185 -8.88 32.97 -11.99
C ASP A 185 -7.35 32.92 -11.83
N ILE A 186 -6.83 32.01 -11.00
CA ILE A 186 -5.39 31.80 -10.83
C ILE A 186 -4.79 31.24 -12.12
N GLU A 187 -5.48 30.30 -12.77
CA GLU A 187 -5.02 29.73 -14.03
C GLU A 187 -5.10 30.72 -15.19
N GLU A 188 -6.11 31.59 -15.20
CA GLU A 188 -6.29 32.63 -16.22
C GLU A 188 -5.25 33.74 -16.07
N ALA A 189 -5.02 34.23 -14.85
CA ALA A 189 -3.97 35.21 -14.58
C ALA A 189 -2.60 34.70 -15.04
N ALA A 190 -2.25 33.46 -14.70
CA ALA A 190 -1.00 32.86 -15.14
C ALA A 190 -0.88 32.73 -16.67
N ARG A 191 -2.00 32.46 -17.37
CA ARG A 191 -2.01 32.42 -18.84
C ARG A 191 -1.81 33.81 -19.44
N ILE A 192 -2.38 34.85 -18.83
CA ILE A 192 -2.17 36.26 -19.22
C ILE A 192 -0.68 36.64 -19.05
N ASP A 193 -0.04 36.17 -17.98
CA ASP A 193 1.40 36.35 -17.73
C ASP A 193 2.31 35.49 -18.64
N GLY A 194 1.74 34.80 -19.64
CA GLY A 194 2.50 34.01 -20.61
C GLY A 194 2.93 32.62 -20.13
N ALA A 195 2.35 32.08 -19.06
CA ALA A 195 2.67 30.74 -18.60
C ALA A 195 2.26 29.67 -19.64
N SER A 196 3.24 28.91 -20.13
CA SER A 196 2.99 27.70 -20.93
C SER A 196 2.26 26.63 -20.13
N LYS A 197 1.64 25.64 -20.78
CA LYS A 197 0.95 24.53 -20.10
C LYS A 197 1.83 23.79 -19.09
N TRP A 198 3.10 23.61 -19.43
CA TRP A 198 4.10 22.98 -18.54
C TRP A 198 4.45 23.88 -17.35
N SER A 199 4.60 25.18 -17.58
CA SER A 199 4.83 26.16 -16.51
C SER A 199 3.62 26.21 -15.55
N LEU A 200 2.41 26.28 -16.10
CA LEU A 200 1.16 26.26 -15.34
C LEU A 200 1.05 25.00 -14.47
N PHE A 201 1.41 23.83 -15.00
CA PHE A 201 1.39 22.61 -14.20
C PHE A 201 2.46 22.63 -13.09
N PHE A 202 3.74 22.76 -13.44
CA PHE A 202 4.82 22.57 -12.47
C PHE A 202 4.98 23.72 -11.48
N ARG A 203 4.66 24.95 -11.87
CA ARG A 203 4.84 26.14 -11.02
C ARG A 203 3.59 26.55 -10.25
N ILE A 204 2.40 26.13 -10.70
CA ILE A 204 1.13 26.58 -10.10
C ILE A 204 0.34 25.37 -9.61
N LYS A 205 -0.10 24.48 -10.51
CA LYS A 205 -0.97 23.37 -10.09
C LYS A 205 -0.29 22.42 -9.12
N PHE A 206 0.93 21.98 -9.43
CA PHE A 206 1.67 21.00 -8.64
C PHE A 206 1.96 21.50 -7.21
N PRO A 207 2.47 22.73 -6.99
CA PRO A 207 2.61 23.29 -5.64
C PRO A 207 1.28 23.40 -4.89
N MET A 208 0.19 23.80 -5.56
CA MET A 208 -1.12 23.96 -4.92
C MET A 208 -1.74 22.63 -4.47
N ILE A 209 -1.53 21.55 -5.23
CA ILE A 209 -2.01 20.21 -4.83
C ILE A 209 -1.03 19.47 -3.92
N LYS A 210 0.16 20.02 -3.64
CA LYS A 210 1.19 19.37 -2.82
C LYS A 210 0.63 18.82 -1.50
N PRO A 211 -0.20 19.53 -0.72
CA PRO A 211 -0.76 18.96 0.51
C PRO A 211 -1.57 17.67 0.28
N VAL A 212 -2.39 17.64 -0.78
CA VAL A 212 -3.21 16.47 -1.12
C VAL A 212 -2.37 15.33 -1.70
N LEU A 213 -1.35 15.66 -2.51
CA LEU A 213 -0.38 14.70 -3.01
C LEU A 213 0.36 14.01 -1.86
N MET A 214 0.71 14.76 -0.82
CA MET A 214 1.40 14.22 0.34
C MET A 214 0.52 13.31 1.19
N VAL A 215 -0.73 13.70 1.42
CA VAL A 215 -1.71 12.81 2.06
C VAL A 215 -1.87 11.52 1.25
N SER A 216 -1.91 11.62 -0.08
CA SER A 216 -1.99 10.46 -0.98
C SER A 216 -0.77 9.55 -0.86
N ILE A 217 0.44 10.10 -0.78
CA ILE A 217 1.68 9.33 -0.57
C ILE A 217 1.65 8.63 0.80
N ILE A 218 1.28 9.33 1.87
CA ILE A 218 1.17 8.73 3.21
C ILE A 218 0.16 7.56 3.21
N MET A 219 -1.00 7.75 2.59
CA MET A 219 -2.01 6.69 2.47
C MET A 219 -1.50 5.50 1.64
N ALA A 220 -0.83 5.75 0.51
CA ALA A 220 -0.28 4.70 -0.33
C ALA A 220 0.84 3.92 0.38
N THR A 221 1.76 4.62 1.05
CA THR A 221 2.85 4.00 1.81
C THR A 221 2.32 3.16 2.97
N THR A 222 1.43 3.72 3.79
CA THR A 222 0.85 2.99 4.93
C THR A 222 -0.01 1.81 4.50
N GLY A 223 -0.68 1.89 3.35
CA GLY A 223 -1.37 0.77 2.73
C GLY A 223 -0.40 -0.32 2.26
N ALA A 224 0.67 0.05 1.57
CA ALA A 224 1.63 -0.88 1.01
C ALA A 224 2.47 -1.61 2.08
N LEU A 225 2.83 -0.94 3.17
CA LEU A 225 3.61 -1.53 4.27
C LEU A 225 2.93 -2.73 4.93
N LYS A 226 1.59 -2.73 4.93
CA LYS A 226 0.74 -3.83 5.42
C LYS A 226 0.17 -4.70 4.31
N GLY A 227 0.73 -4.62 3.10
CA GLY A 227 0.30 -5.41 1.95
C GLY A 227 0.46 -6.91 2.23
N PHE A 228 -0.65 -7.62 2.34
CA PHE A 228 -0.68 -9.04 2.70
C PHE A 228 -1.42 -9.87 1.64
N ASP A 229 -2.69 -9.56 1.38
CA ASP A 229 -3.61 -10.42 0.64
C ASP A 229 -3.07 -10.88 -0.72
N ILE A 230 -2.83 -9.94 -1.64
CA ILE A 230 -2.45 -10.27 -3.02
C ILE A 230 -1.10 -11.00 -3.07
N PRO A 231 -0.03 -10.50 -2.42
CA PRO A 231 1.24 -11.22 -2.34
C PRO A 231 1.12 -12.64 -1.77
N PHE A 232 0.33 -12.81 -0.71
CA PHE A 232 0.10 -14.12 -0.11
C PHE A 232 -0.64 -15.05 -1.08
N LEU A 233 -1.68 -14.56 -1.76
CA LEU A 233 -2.52 -15.36 -2.65
C LEU A 233 -1.87 -15.68 -4.01
N LEU A 234 -0.94 -14.85 -4.50
CA LEU A 234 -0.30 -15.08 -5.79
C LEU A 234 0.87 -16.06 -5.72
N THR A 235 1.72 -15.90 -4.71
CA THR A 235 2.99 -16.64 -4.64
C THR A 235 3.26 -17.25 -3.28
N ASN A 236 2.51 -16.84 -2.25
CA ASN A 236 2.76 -17.22 -0.87
C ASN A 236 4.25 -17.01 -0.50
N GLY A 237 4.84 -15.87 -0.91
CA GLY A 237 6.23 -15.51 -0.68
C GLY A 237 7.26 -16.15 -1.62
N GLY A 238 6.87 -17.08 -2.50
CA GLY A 238 7.78 -17.77 -3.42
C GLY A 238 8.15 -16.98 -4.69
N PRO A 239 9.04 -17.54 -5.54
CA PRO A 239 9.96 -18.65 -5.25
C PRO A 239 11.13 -18.20 -4.37
N GLY A 240 11.67 -19.10 -3.54
CA GLY A 240 12.89 -18.81 -2.75
C GLY A 240 12.79 -17.58 -1.85
N ARG A 241 11.60 -17.20 -1.39
CA ARG A 241 11.32 -16.01 -0.57
C ARG A 241 11.56 -14.66 -1.27
N VAL A 242 11.58 -14.61 -2.61
CA VAL A 242 11.78 -13.35 -3.36
C VAL A 242 10.55 -12.45 -3.38
N THR A 243 9.37 -12.97 -3.01
CA THR A 243 8.13 -12.19 -2.87
C THR A 243 7.58 -12.21 -1.45
N GLU A 244 8.35 -12.77 -0.51
CA GLU A 244 7.99 -12.77 0.91
C GLU A 244 8.06 -11.33 1.42
N LEU A 245 6.96 -10.82 1.97
CA LEU A 245 6.88 -9.50 2.60
C LEU A 245 6.83 -9.67 4.12
N LEU A 246 7.12 -8.61 4.87
CA LEU A 246 7.03 -8.67 6.34
C LEU A 246 5.65 -9.12 6.84
N PRO A 247 4.50 -8.61 6.34
CA PRO A 247 3.20 -9.08 6.77
C PRO A 247 2.97 -10.57 6.47
N THR A 248 3.43 -11.07 5.31
CA THR A 248 3.26 -12.48 4.95
C THR A 248 4.14 -13.39 5.81
N TYR A 249 5.37 -12.95 6.12
CA TYR A 249 6.28 -13.68 6.98
C TYR A 249 5.80 -13.71 8.44
N MET A 250 5.30 -12.57 8.93
CA MET A 250 4.66 -12.46 10.25
C MET A 250 3.50 -13.43 10.38
N TYR A 251 2.62 -13.47 9.36
CA TYR A 251 1.46 -14.34 9.36
C TYR A 251 1.85 -15.82 9.40
N LYS A 252 2.78 -16.25 8.53
CA LYS A 252 3.28 -17.63 8.52
C LYS A 252 3.91 -18.02 9.85
N THR A 253 4.68 -17.11 10.44
CA THR A 253 5.35 -17.40 11.71
C THR A 253 4.34 -17.55 12.85
N ALA A 254 3.39 -16.63 12.97
CA ALA A 254 2.39 -16.67 14.02
C ALA A 254 1.44 -17.87 13.88
N PHE A 255 0.94 -18.12 12.66
CA PHE A 255 -0.18 -19.03 12.45
C PHE A 255 0.18 -20.36 11.79
N SER A 256 1.24 -20.43 10.99
CA SER A 256 1.69 -21.69 10.36
C SER A 256 2.78 -22.38 11.17
N SER A 257 3.74 -21.63 11.69
CA SER A 257 4.81 -22.15 12.56
C SER A 257 4.42 -22.20 14.04
N LEU A 258 3.24 -21.67 14.39
CA LEU A 258 2.76 -21.56 15.77
C LEU A 258 3.78 -20.89 16.70
N ASP A 259 4.47 -19.84 16.23
CA ASP A 259 5.38 -19.02 17.03
C ASP A 259 4.73 -17.64 17.25
N TYR A 260 3.69 -17.61 18.09
CA TYR A 260 2.89 -16.40 18.34
C TYR A 260 3.69 -15.30 19.03
N GLY A 261 4.64 -15.67 19.90
CA GLY A 261 5.55 -14.73 20.54
C GLY A 261 6.40 -13.99 19.51
N TYR A 262 7.09 -14.72 18.65
CA TYR A 262 7.92 -14.14 17.60
C TYR A 262 7.08 -13.41 16.52
N GLY A 263 5.94 -13.99 16.15
CA GLY A 263 4.96 -13.36 15.27
C GLY A 263 4.48 -11.99 15.79
N SER A 264 4.21 -11.91 17.10
CA SER A 264 3.80 -10.66 17.75
C SER A 264 4.92 -9.63 17.78
N ALA A 265 6.19 -10.05 17.97
CA ALA A 265 7.33 -9.15 17.87
C ALA A 265 7.46 -8.51 16.47
N MET A 266 7.24 -9.31 15.41
CA MET A 266 7.20 -8.79 14.03
C MET A 266 6.00 -7.85 13.80
N ALA A 267 4.82 -8.15 14.35
CA ALA A 267 3.66 -7.27 14.25
C ALA A 267 3.95 -5.89 14.89
N VAL A 268 4.59 -5.87 16.06
CA VAL A 268 5.04 -4.63 16.72
C VAL A 268 6.06 -3.90 15.87
N PHE A 269 7.01 -4.62 15.24
CA PHE A 269 7.97 -4.01 14.33
C PHE A 269 7.28 -3.33 13.14
N ILE A 270 6.32 -3.99 12.48
CA ILE A 270 5.57 -3.41 11.34
C ILE A 270 4.85 -2.12 11.75
N VAL A 271 4.29 -2.06 12.97
CA VAL A 271 3.68 -0.84 13.50
C VAL A 271 4.72 0.28 13.66
N ILE A 272 5.86 -0.01 14.30
CA ILE A 272 6.93 0.96 14.52
C ILE A 272 7.50 1.46 13.19
N GLU A 273 7.77 0.55 12.25
CA GLU A 273 8.21 0.85 10.89
C GLU A 273 7.22 1.77 10.17
N SER A 274 5.92 1.50 10.27
CA SER A 274 4.87 2.34 9.68
C SER A 274 4.84 3.74 10.29
N LEU A 275 5.00 3.86 11.61
CA LEU A 275 5.09 5.16 12.28
C LEU A 275 6.33 5.95 11.86
N ILE A 276 7.49 5.28 11.75
CA ILE A 276 8.73 5.88 11.28
C ILE A 276 8.59 6.35 9.83
N ALA A 277 8.01 5.53 8.95
CA ALA A 277 7.78 5.89 7.55
C ALA A 277 6.89 7.14 7.43
N VAL A 278 5.79 7.22 8.19
CA VAL A 278 4.90 8.38 8.21
C VAL A 278 5.62 9.62 8.77
N ALA A 279 6.35 9.49 9.86
CA ALA A 279 7.10 10.59 10.46
C ALA A 279 8.19 11.12 9.51
N PHE A 280 8.89 10.22 8.81
CA PHE A 280 9.89 10.56 7.81
C PHE A 280 9.28 11.32 6.63
N ILE A 281 8.17 10.81 6.07
CA ILE A 281 7.46 11.49 4.97
C ILE A 281 7.00 12.89 5.41
N ARG A 282 6.40 13.02 6.61
CA ARG A 282 6.00 14.32 7.16
C ARG A 282 7.17 15.28 7.34
N LYS A 283 8.28 14.82 7.90
CA LYS A 283 9.48 15.66 8.09
C LYS A 283 10.03 16.17 6.76
N MET A 284 10.12 15.31 5.74
CA MET A 284 10.55 15.71 4.40
C MET A 284 9.61 16.74 3.75
N MET A 285 8.36 16.82 4.22
CA MET A 285 7.38 17.79 3.74
C MET A 285 7.55 19.15 4.41
N ASP A 286 7.70 19.18 5.73
CA ASP A 286 7.78 20.40 6.53
C ASP A 286 9.07 21.20 6.24
N GLU A 287 10.19 20.53 5.90
CA GLU A 287 11.44 21.19 5.49
C GLU A 287 11.34 21.91 4.12
N LYS A 288 10.21 21.77 3.39
CA LYS A 288 10.00 22.35 2.05
C LYS A 288 8.77 23.27 1.97
N SER A 289 8.23 23.75 3.07
CA SER A 289 7.23 24.85 3.12
C SER A 289 7.90 26.14 3.54
#